data_AF-A0A416MN55-F1
#
_entry.id   AF-A0A416MN55-F1
#
_cell.length_a   1.000
_cell.length_b   1.000
_cell.length_c   1.000
_cell.angle_alpha   90.00
_cell.angle_beta   90.00
_cell.angle_gamma   90.00
#
_symmetry.space_group_name_H-M   'P 1'
#
loop_
_entity.id
_entity.type
_entity.pdbx_description
1 polymer ?
#
loop_
_entity_poly.entity_id
_entity_poly.type
_entity_poly.pdbx_seq_one_letter_code
_entity_poly.pdbx_strand_id
1 'polypeptide(L)' 'MRLIRGNVERVTESPQEQQRLIKEGYKLIDEEKEPEAPPQAEKLAELTVKQLRQKAEERGIVGVEALSKAELLEIMEES' A
#
# COMPACT_ATOMS: atom_id res chain seq x y z
N MET A 1 -10.61 6.95 -18.96
CA MET A 1 -10.34 6.01 -17.85
C MET A 1 -8.86 5.69 -17.85
N ARG A 2 -8.22 5.63 -16.67
CA ARG A 2 -6.78 5.34 -16.55
C ARG A 2 -6.58 3.97 -15.94
N LEU A 3 -5.53 3.27 -16.35
CA LEU A 3 -5.20 1.92 -15.89
C LEU A 3 -3.72 1.83 -15.56
N ILE A 4 -3.36 1.14 -14.49
CA ILE A 4 -1.96 0.99 -14.05
C ILE A 4 -1.55 -0.47 -13.89
N ARG A 5 -0.31 -0.79 -14.29
CA ARG A 5 0.35 -2.06 -14.05
C ARG A 5 1.81 -1.81 -13.68
N GLY A 6 2.15 -1.92 -12.40
CA GLY A 6 3.49 -1.55 -11.92
C GLY A 6 3.75 -0.06 -12.14
N ASN A 7 4.82 0.26 -12.86
CA ASN A 7 5.19 1.65 -13.20
C ASN A 7 4.64 2.11 -14.56
N VAL A 8 3.73 1.34 -15.16
CA VAL A 8 3.16 1.63 -16.49
C VAL A 8 1.72 2.08 -16.34
N GLU A 9 1.44 3.33 -16.72
CA GLU A 9 0.10 3.89 -16.87
C GLU A 9 -0.38 3.76 -18.33
N ARG A 10 -1.67 3.50 -18.51
CA ARG A 10 -2.34 3.46 -19.81
C ARG A 10 -3.70 4.13 -19.74
N VAL A 11 -3.95 5.07 -20.64
CA VAL A 11 -5.22 5.78 -20.74
C VAL A 11 -6.01 5.20 -21.91
N THR A 12 -7.28 4.87 -21.68
CA THR A 12 -8.20 4.43 -22.73
C THR A 12 -9.59 5.01 -22.49
N GLU A 13 -10.30 5.22 -23.59
CA GLU A 13 -11.70 5.67 -23.64
C GLU A 13 -12.61 4.53 -24.11
N SER A 14 -12.05 3.40 -24.54
CA SER A 14 -12.81 2.24 -25.01
C SER A 14 -13.04 1.23 -23.88
N PRO A 15 -14.29 0.90 -23.53
CA PRO A 15 -14.60 -0.14 -22.54
C PRO A 15 -14.02 -1.52 -22.93
N GLN A 16 -13.87 -1.78 -24.23
CA GLN A 16 -13.33 -3.04 -24.74
C GLN A 16 -11.83 -3.16 -24.46
N GLU A 17 -11.08 -2.07 -24.62
CA GLU A 17 -9.65 -2.02 -24.30
C GLU A 17 -9.43 -2.08 -22.79
N GLN A 18 -10.24 -1.37 -22.01
CA GLN A 18 -10.22 -1.45 -20.55
C GLN A 18 -10.32 -2.91 -20.08
N GLN A 19 -11.28 -3.68 -20.60
CA GLN A 19 -11.47 -5.06 -20.15
C GLN A 19 -10.34 -5.99 -20.59
N ARG A 20 -9.71 -5.73 -21.74
CA ARG A 20 -8.48 -6.43 -22.14
C ARG A 20 -7.33 -6.13 -21.19
N LEU A 21 -7.12 -4.86 -20.88
CA LEU A 21 -6.07 -4.42 -19.96
C LEU A 21 -6.29 -5.00 -18.55
N ILE A 22 -7.53 -5.06 -18.06
CA ILE A 22 -7.85 -5.74 -16.79
C ILE A 22 -7.48 -7.23 -16.86
N LYS A 23 -7.78 -7.93 -17.96
CA LYS A 23 -7.35 -9.32 -18.16
C LYS A 23 -5.83 -9.48 -18.21
N GLU A 24 -5.11 -8.48 -18.69
CA GLU A 24 -3.64 -8.42 -18.72
C GLU A 24 -3.02 -8.05 -17.37
N GLY A 25 -3.84 -7.73 -16.36
CA GLY A 25 -3.40 -7.42 -15.00
C GLY A 25 -3.26 -5.93 -14.71
N TYR A 26 -3.83 -5.06 -15.54
CA TYR A 26 -3.97 -3.64 -15.21
C TYR A 26 -5.12 -3.42 -14.21
N LYS A 27 -4.91 -2.47 -13.29
CA LYS A 27 -5.94 -2.01 -12.35
C LYS A 27 -6.54 -0.70 -12.85
N LEU A 28 -7.86 -0.59 -12.81
CA LEU A 28 -8.58 0.64 -13.13
C LEU A 28 -8.29 1.68 -12.05
N ILE A 29 -7.84 2.86 -12.47
CA ILE A 29 -7.76 4.06 -11.66
C ILE A 29 -8.87 4.98 -12.21
N ASP A 30 -10.02 4.95 -11.56
CA ASP A 30 -11.04 5.96 -11.81
C ASP A 30 -10.47 7.32 -11.36
N GLU A 31 -10.68 8.36 -12.16
CA GLU A 31 -10.11 9.71 -11.97
C GLU A 31 -10.61 10.44 -10.69
N GLU A 32 -11.23 9.71 -9.76
CA GLU A 32 -11.69 10.17 -8.45
C GLU A 32 -11.20 9.27 -7.31
N LYS A 33 -9.91 8.90 -7.28
CA LYS A 33 -9.15 8.79 -6.02
C LYS A 33 -7.66 8.50 -6.22
N GLU A 34 -6.90 9.41 -5.64
CA GLU A 34 -5.51 9.28 -5.14
C GLU A 34 -4.38 9.31 -6.18
N PRO A 35 -3.58 10.39 -6.19
CA PRO A 35 -2.25 10.34 -6.76
C PRO A 35 -1.32 9.56 -5.80
N GLU A 36 -0.52 8.67 -6.39
CA GLU A 36 0.85 8.39 -5.97
C GLU A 36 1.12 8.21 -4.47
N ALA A 37 0.92 6.99 -3.95
CA ALA A 37 1.69 6.55 -2.78
C ALA A 37 2.83 5.61 -3.25
N PRO A 38 4.11 5.98 -3.08
CA PRO A 38 5.18 4.98 -3.05
C PRO A 38 4.94 4.14 -1.78
N PRO A 39 4.64 2.83 -1.86
CA PRO A 39 3.96 2.17 -0.77
C PRO A 39 4.95 1.53 0.20
N GLN A 40 5.83 2.32 0.81
CA GLN A 40 6.73 1.79 1.85
C GLN A 40 6.77 2.60 3.15
N ALA A 41 6.61 3.92 3.14
CA ALA A 41 6.58 4.71 4.38
C ALA A 41 5.16 4.85 4.97
N GLU A 42 4.16 5.20 4.15
CA GLU A 42 2.81 5.52 4.65
C GLU A 42 2.01 4.31 5.13
N LYS A 43 2.36 3.11 4.68
CA LYS A 43 1.66 1.89 5.11
C LYS A 43 1.81 1.62 6.59
N LEU A 44 2.90 2.00 7.24
CA LEU A 44 3.07 1.72 8.67
C LEU A 44 2.10 2.57 9.50
N ALA A 45 2.03 3.88 9.23
CA ALA A 45 1.17 4.80 9.97
C ALA A 45 -0.34 4.46 9.86
N GLU A 46 -0.75 3.88 8.73
CA GLU A 46 -2.12 3.41 8.49
C GLU A 46 -2.44 2.09 9.18
N LEU A 47 -1.43 1.30 9.58
CA LEU A 47 -1.68 0.04 10.27
C LEU A 47 -2.21 0.27 11.70
N THR A 48 -3.07 -0.67 12.11
CA THR A 48 -3.54 -0.72 13.49
C THR A 48 -2.42 -1.18 14.42
N VAL A 49 -2.49 -0.79 15.71
CA VAL A 49 -1.51 -1.19 16.73
C VAL A 49 -1.29 -2.72 16.74
N LYS A 50 -2.35 -3.49 16.52
CA LYS A 50 -2.29 -4.96 16.43
C LYS A 50 -1.44 -5.44 15.24
N GLN A 51 -1.59 -4.82 14.07
CA GLN A 51 -0.82 -5.16 12.88
C GLN A 51 0.64 -4.70 12.98
N LEU A 52 0.89 -3.55 13.61
CA LEU A 52 2.24 -3.07 13.91
C LEU A 52 2.96 -4.03 14.86
N ARG A 53 2.30 -4.49 15.92
CA ARG A 53 2.84 -5.51 16.85
C ARG A 53 3.20 -6.80 16.13
N GLN A 54 2.30 -7.33 15.31
CA GLN A 54 2.57 -8.55 14.54
C GLN A 54 3.78 -8.39 13.62
N LYS A 55 3.87 -7.27 12.88
CA LYS A 55 5.03 -7.01 12.03
C LYS A 55 6.33 -6.85 12.81
N ALA A 56 6.26 -6.25 14.00
CA ALA A 56 7.42 -6.08 14.85
C ALA A 56 7.89 -7.44 15.41
N GLU A 57 6.97 -8.31 15.83
CA GLU A 57 7.26 -9.70 16.20
C GLU A 57 7.84 -10.51 15.05
N GLU A 58 7.32 -10.37 13.82
CA GLU A 58 7.86 -10.99 12.60
C GLU A 58 9.31 -10.53 12.31
N ARG A 59 9.67 -9.31 12.69
CA ARG A 59 11.04 -8.78 12.62
C ARG A 59 11.93 -9.23 13.79
N GLY A 60 11.38 -9.97 14.76
CA GLY A 60 12.09 -10.43 15.96
C GLY A 60 12.14 -9.38 17.08
N ILE A 61 11.33 -8.34 17.02
CA ILE A 61 11.22 -7.32 18.07
C ILE A 61 10.28 -7.84 19.15
N VAL A 62 10.84 -8.14 20.32
CA VAL A 62 10.12 -8.61 21.51
C VAL A 62 9.77 -7.44 22.44
N GLY A 63 8.66 -7.54 23.18
CA GLY A 63 8.20 -6.49 24.10
C GLY A 63 7.29 -5.42 23.48
N VAL A 64 6.83 -5.64 22.24
CA VAL A 64 5.97 -4.72 21.47
C VAL A 64 4.56 -4.55 22.06
N GLU A 65 4.15 -5.42 22.97
CA GLU A 65 2.86 -5.34 23.65
C GLU A 65 2.76 -4.18 24.64
N ALA A 66 3.90 -3.78 25.24
CA ALA A 66 4.00 -2.65 26.14
C ALA A 66 4.14 -1.30 25.38
N LEU A 67 4.41 -1.35 24.08
CA LEU A 67 4.64 -0.17 23.26
C LEU A 67 3.35 0.42 22.71
N SER A 68 3.34 1.75 22.63
CA SER A 68 2.29 2.55 22.02
C SER A 68 2.40 2.55 20.49
N LYS A 69 1.34 3.01 19.80
CA LYS A 69 1.33 3.09 18.33
C LYS A 69 2.54 3.90 17.81
N ALA A 70 2.86 5.01 18.47
CA ALA A 70 3.94 5.90 18.05
C ALA A 70 5.31 5.21 18.17
N GLU A 71 5.59 4.58 19.30
CA GLU A 71 6.84 3.86 19.54
C GLU A 71 7.02 2.67 18.58
N LEU A 72 5.93 1.96 18.26
CA LEU A 72 5.98 0.88 17.27
C LEU A 72 6.30 1.38 15.87
N LEU A 73 5.79 2.56 15.49
CA LEU A 73 6.09 3.17 14.20
C LEU A 73 7.55 3.60 14.13
N GLU A 74 8.04 4.27 15.17
CA GLU A 74 9.41 4.77 15.26
C GLU A 74 10.42 3.63 15.11
N ILE A 75 10.25 2.54 15.85
CA ILE A 75 11.12 1.36 15.75
C ILE A 75 11.09 0.75 14.34
N MET A 76 9.92 0.79 13.68
CA MET A 76 9.74 0.20 12.35
C MET A 76 10.25 1.09 11.22
N GLU A 77 10.30 2.42 11.41
CA GLU A 77 10.90 3.40 10.51
C GLU A 77 12.42 3.50 10.66
N GLU A 78 12.96 3.24 11.86
CA GLU A 78 14.40 3.33 12.15
C GLU A 78 15.21 2.07 11.70
N SER A 79 14.54 1.00 11.24
CA SER A 79 15.16 -0.29 10.83
C SER A 79 15.20 -0.53 9.32
#